data_AF-A0A6N7X5H2-F1
#
_entry.id   AF-A0A6N7X5H2-F1
#
_cell.length_a   1.000
_cell.length_b   1.000
_cell.length_c   1.000
_cell.angle_alpha   90.00
_cell.angle_beta   90.00
_cell.angle_gamma   90.00
#
_symmetry.space_group_name_H-M   'P 1'
#
loop_
_entity.id
_entity.type
_entity.pdbx_description
1 polymer ?
#
loop_
_entity_poly.entity_id
_entity_poly.type
_entity_poly.pdbx_seq_one_letter_code
_entity_poly.pdbx_strand_id
1 'polypeptide(L)'
;MSHLQYTAKSHLRNFKTRIFRDEQADISFNSAKQMWFYGFKLHMLVSLSGYVVNDLVTPASTHDSKACEELLEDTNFPMILADLGYISQSLKQRLAQKGYQLWTPLRQNMSEAKHHNNWKLMAKRRTIETRFSVLCTEFDIQSPLVRSLCGLELWLESIIWVYNLRFFN
;
A
#
# COMPACT_ATOMS: atom_id res chain seq x y z
N MET A 1 9.48 16.58 -9.00
CA MET A 1 8.88 16.03 -7.76
C MET A 1 9.01 14.51 -7.79
N SER A 2 9.74 13.90 -6.86
CA SER A 2 9.81 12.42 -6.73
C SER A 2 8.68 11.95 -5.81
N HIS A 3 7.98 10.88 -6.18
CA HIS A 3 6.83 10.36 -5.46
C HIS A 3 7.13 8.92 -4.99
N LEU A 4 6.33 8.43 -4.04
CA LEU A 4 6.66 7.28 -3.23
C LEU A 4 5.44 6.34 -3.22
N GLN A 5 5.49 5.21 -3.93
CA GLN A 5 4.43 4.21 -3.81
C GLN A 5 4.80 3.24 -2.71
N TYR A 6 4.24 3.44 -1.53
CA TYR A 6 4.25 2.41 -0.52
C TYR A 6 2.81 1.99 -0.29
N THR A 7 2.52 0.77 -0.70
CA THR A 7 1.39 0.04 -0.19
C THR A 7 1.62 -0.27 1.28
N ALA A 8 0.84 0.37 2.12
CA ALA A 8 0.73 -0.04 3.49
C ALA A 8 -0.30 -1.16 3.60
N LYS A 9 0.18 -2.41 3.69
CA LYS A 9 -0.69 -3.58 3.85
C LYS A 9 -1.37 -3.55 5.22
N SER A 10 -2.52 -2.91 5.36
CA SER A 10 -3.45 -3.22 6.45
C SER A 10 -4.19 -4.49 6.09
N HIS A 11 -4.33 -5.35 7.07
CA HIS A 11 -5.30 -6.42 7.02
C HIS A 11 -6.50 -5.95 7.83
N LEU A 12 -7.62 -5.76 7.16
CA LEU A 12 -8.89 -5.52 7.83
C LEU A 12 -9.33 -6.85 8.45
N ARG A 13 -9.49 -6.92 9.77
CA ARG A 13 -9.75 -8.19 10.49
C ARG A 13 -11.24 -8.35 10.78
N ASN A 14 -11.83 -9.49 10.39
CA ASN A 14 -12.81 -10.17 11.26
C ASN A 14 -13.01 -11.65 10.90
N PHE A 15 -12.34 -12.57 11.60
CA PHE A 15 -12.55 -14.03 11.41
C PHE A 15 -13.86 -14.54 12.00
N LYS A 16 -14.48 -13.79 12.93
CA LYS A 16 -15.68 -14.21 13.67
C LYS A 16 -16.97 -13.89 12.91
N THR A 17 -16.94 -13.02 11.91
CA THR A 17 -18.12 -12.66 11.14
C THR A 17 -17.73 -12.50 9.68
N ARG A 18 -18.25 -13.38 8.82
CA ARG A 18 -18.06 -13.31 7.37
C ARG A 18 -19.06 -12.30 6.79
N ILE A 19 -18.85 -11.04 7.10
CA ILE A 19 -19.77 -9.94 6.76
C ILE A 19 -19.71 -9.64 5.26
N PHE A 20 -18.55 -9.81 4.65
CA PHE A 20 -18.27 -9.55 3.24
C PHE A 20 -18.26 -10.85 2.40
N ARG A 21 -18.99 -11.89 2.83
CA ARG A 21 -18.90 -13.22 2.23
C ARG A 21 -19.28 -13.22 0.75
N ASP A 22 -20.15 -12.30 0.35
CA ASP A 22 -20.65 -12.14 -1.01
C ASP A 22 -19.89 -11.06 -1.81
N GLU A 23 -18.88 -10.42 -1.21
CA GLU A 23 -18.22 -9.20 -1.74
C GLU A 23 -16.70 -9.35 -1.85
N GLN A 24 -16.24 -10.43 -2.49
CA GLN A 24 -14.84 -10.70 -2.86
C GLN A 24 -13.83 -10.83 -1.69
N ALA A 25 -14.23 -10.62 -0.44
CA ALA A 25 -13.35 -10.81 0.71
C ALA A 25 -12.89 -12.26 0.84
N ASP A 26 -11.59 -12.45 1.02
CA ASP A 26 -10.97 -13.78 1.04
C ASP A 26 -9.91 -13.91 2.15
N ILE A 27 -9.24 -15.06 2.16
CA ILE A 27 -8.26 -15.42 3.19
C ILE A 27 -6.85 -15.32 2.61
N SER A 28 -5.93 -14.76 3.39
CA SER A 28 -4.52 -14.67 3.06
C SER A 28 -3.65 -14.91 4.29
N PHE A 29 -2.48 -15.53 4.09
CA PHE A 29 -1.51 -15.73 5.15
C PHE A 29 -0.43 -14.64 5.10
N ASN A 30 -0.22 -13.96 6.22
CA ASN A 30 0.89 -13.02 6.35
C ASN A 30 2.09 -13.72 6.99
N SER A 31 3.13 -13.93 6.20
CA SER A 31 4.37 -14.57 6.67
C SER A 31 5.15 -13.72 7.69
N ALA A 32 5.08 -12.39 7.63
CA ALA A 32 5.79 -11.54 8.58
C ALA A 32 5.17 -11.58 9.98
N LYS A 33 3.84 -11.71 10.07
CA LYS A 33 3.08 -11.79 11.33
C LYS A 33 2.70 -13.22 11.73
N GLN A 34 3.04 -14.21 10.90
CA GLN A 34 2.70 -15.62 11.08
C GLN A 34 1.22 -15.83 11.42
N MET A 35 0.32 -15.17 10.69
CA MET A 35 -1.12 -15.25 10.95
C MET A 35 -1.98 -15.17 9.69
N TRP A 36 -3.15 -15.80 9.77
CA TRP A 36 -4.19 -15.75 8.76
C TRP A 36 -5.04 -14.50 8.90
N PHE A 37 -5.43 -13.94 7.77
CA PHE A 37 -6.29 -12.78 7.66
C PHE A 37 -7.45 -13.10 6.74
N TYR A 38 -8.64 -12.64 7.13
CA TYR A 38 -9.84 -12.66 6.29
C TYR A 38 -10.31 -11.23 6.08
N GLY A 39 -10.42 -10.79 4.83
CA GLY A 39 -10.86 -9.44 4.48
C GLY A 39 -10.19 -8.90 3.23
N PHE A 40 -9.75 -7.65 3.31
CA PHE A 40 -9.14 -6.90 2.22
C PHE A 40 -7.75 -6.37 2.62
N LYS A 41 -6.97 -5.99 1.60
CA LYS A 41 -5.75 -5.18 1.69
C LYS A 41 -6.06 -3.77 1.21
N LEU A 42 -5.59 -2.77 1.94
CA LEU A 42 -5.45 -1.41 1.44
C LEU A 42 -4.07 -1.24 0.81
N HIS A 43 -4.01 -0.61 -0.34
CA HIS A 43 -2.79 -0.15 -1.01
C HIS A 43 -2.87 1.35 -1.16
N MET A 44 -1.75 2.06 -0.96
CA MET A 44 -1.71 3.51 -1.04
C MET A 44 -0.51 3.98 -1.86
N LEU A 45 -0.68 5.11 -2.51
CA LEU A 45 0.37 5.90 -3.15
C LEU A 45 0.46 7.20 -2.38
N VAL A 46 1.66 7.56 -1.89
CA VAL A 46 1.81 8.72 -1.01
C VAL A 46 2.95 9.61 -1.52
N SER A 47 2.74 10.91 -1.57
CA SER A 47 3.82 11.85 -1.90
C SER A 47 4.92 11.84 -0.82
N LEU A 48 6.13 12.30 -1.16
CA LEU A 48 7.20 12.45 -0.16
C LEU A 48 6.86 13.46 0.95
N SER A 49 5.96 14.40 0.68
CA SER A 49 5.38 15.34 1.64
C SER A 49 4.37 14.68 2.60
N GLY A 50 3.82 13.52 2.24
CA GLY A 50 2.91 12.74 3.09
C GLY A 50 1.44 12.72 2.66
N TYR A 51 1.06 13.43 1.60
CA TYR A 51 -0.28 13.34 1.02
C TYR A 51 -0.52 11.95 0.45
N VAL A 52 -1.65 11.33 0.78
CA VAL A 52 -2.13 10.14 0.07
C VAL A 52 -2.71 10.62 -1.25
N VAL A 53 -2.15 10.12 -2.35
CA VAL A 53 -2.47 10.59 -3.71
C VAL A 53 -3.40 9.64 -4.44
N ASN A 54 -3.28 8.36 -4.16
CA ASN A 54 -4.18 7.33 -4.66
C ASN A 54 -4.25 6.19 -3.63
N ASP A 55 -5.33 5.44 -3.66
CA ASP A 55 -5.51 4.24 -2.86
C ASP A 55 -6.29 3.17 -3.64
N LEU A 56 -6.17 1.93 -3.18
CA LEU A 56 -6.80 0.78 -3.82
C LEU A 56 -7.11 -0.26 -2.75
N VAL A 57 -8.36 -0.72 -2.72
CA VAL A 57 -8.78 -1.85 -1.88
C VAL A 57 -8.80 -3.11 -2.74
N THR A 58 -8.14 -4.18 -2.28
CA THR A 58 -8.16 -5.48 -2.97
C THR A 58 -8.51 -6.60 -2.00
N PRO A 59 -8.99 -7.75 -2.46
CA PRO A 59 -9.03 -8.96 -1.64
C PRO A 59 -7.68 -9.26 -0.96
N ALA A 60 -7.72 -9.92 0.20
CA ALA A 60 -6.52 -10.21 0.99
C ALA A 60 -5.51 -11.10 0.23
N SER A 61 -5.97 -11.99 -0.64
CA SER A 61 -5.10 -12.88 -1.43
C SER A 61 -4.42 -12.18 -2.60
N THR A 62 -4.88 -10.99 -3.01
CA THR A 62 -4.36 -10.28 -4.19
C THR A 62 -2.86 -10.07 -4.10
N HIS A 63 -2.15 -10.45 -5.17
CA HIS A 63 -0.70 -10.30 -5.25
C HIS A 63 -0.33 -8.82 -5.38
N ASP A 64 0.66 -8.40 -4.61
CA ASP A 64 1.05 -6.99 -4.50
C ASP A 64 1.47 -6.39 -5.85
N SER A 65 2.12 -7.18 -6.71
CA SER A 65 2.48 -6.72 -8.06
C SER A 65 1.29 -6.34 -8.93
N LYS A 66 0.15 -7.03 -8.80
CA LYS A 66 -1.07 -6.68 -9.55
C LYS A 66 -1.64 -5.37 -9.02
N ALA A 67 -1.78 -5.26 -7.70
CA ALA A 67 -2.26 -4.05 -7.05
C ALA A 67 -1.34 -2.85 -7.32
N CYS A 68 -0.03 -3.05 -7.46
CA CYS A 68 0.92 -1.99 -7.80
C CYS A 68 0.64 -1.36 -9.17
N GLU A 69 0.36 -2.20 -10.18
CA GLU A 69 0.08 -1.75 -11.54
C GLU A 69 -1.23 -0.99 -11.62
N GLU A 70 -2.26 -1.46 -10.92
CA GLU A 70 -3.59 -0.84 -10.84
C GLU A 70 -3.54 0.48 -10.05
N LEU A 71 -2.85 0.50 -8.90
CA LEU A 71 -2.68 1.70 -8.08
C LEU A 71 -1.90 2.83 -8.79
N LEU A 72 -1.05 2.48 -9.78
CA LEU A 72 -0.31 3.45 -10.59
C LEU A 72 -1.03 3.83 -11.88
N GLU A 73 -2.12 3.16 -12.24
CA GLU A 73 -2.82 3.43 -13.49
C GLU A 73 -3.26 4.91 -13.54
N ASP A 74 -2.99 5.54 -14.68
CA ASP A 74 -3.28 6.96 -14.95
C ASP A 74 -2.64 7.99 -13.98
N THR A 75 -1.62 7.59 -13.21
CA THR A 75 -0.91 8.52 -12.33
C THR A 75 0.25 9.24 -13.03
N ASN A 76 0.43 10.53 -12.75
CA ASN A 76 1.52 11.33 -13.35
C ASN A 76 2.84 11.26 -12.57
N PHE A 77 3.13 10.12 -11.92
CA PHE A 77 4.26 9.94 -11.02
C PHE A 77 5.30 8.96 -11.56
N PRO A 78 6.26 9.42 -12.38
CA PRO A 78 7.16 8.53 -13.10
C PRO A 78 8.21 7.86 -12.21
N MET A 79 8.53 8.42 -11.04
CA MET A 79 9.49 7.84 -10.10
C MET A 79 8.77 7.34 -8.86
N ILE A 80 8.97 6.06 -8.57
CA ILE A 80 8.26 5.35 -7.52
C ILE A 80 9.27 4.63 -6.62
N LEU A 81 9.28 4.90 -5.31
CA LEU A 81 9.96 4.02 -4.35
C LEU A 81 8.95 3.12 -3.68
N ALA A 82 9.20 1.81 -3.71
CA ALA A 82 8.33 0.78 -3.15
C ALA A 82 9.05 -0.18 -2.21
N ASP A 83 8.24 -1.00 -1.55
CA ASP A 83 8.69 -1.99 -0.58
C ASP A 83 9.41 -3.17 -1.20
N LEU A 84 10.12 -3.90 -0.34
CA LEU A 84 10.80 -5.14 -0.70
C LEU A 84 9.84 -6.19 -1.29
N GLY A 85 8.55 -6.14 -0.94
CA GLY A 85 7.51 -6.99 -1.53
C GLY A 85 7.32 -6.79 -3.05
N TYR A 86 7.75 -5.64 -3.59
CA TYR A 86 7.61 -5.26 -5.00
C TYR A 86 8.89 -5.50 -5.80
N ILE A 87 9.88 -6.21 -5.25
CA ILE A 87 11.21 -6.40 -5.86
C ILE A 87 11.18 -7.13 -7.22
N SER A 88 10.06 -7.75 -7.59
CA SER A 88 9.92 -8.55 -8.81
C SER A 88 10.45 -7.84 -10.07
N GLN A 89 11.36 -8.50 -10.77
CA GLN A 89 11.94 -7.99 -12.02
C GLN A 89 10.88 -7.86 -13.12
N SER A 90 9.93 -8.80 -13.18
CA SER A 90 8.85 -8.75 -14.18
C SER A 90 7.91 -7.56 -13.94
N LEU A 91 7.64 -7.21 -12.68
CA LEU A 91 6.89 -6.01 -12.32
C LEU A 91 7.63 -4.75 -12.79
N LYS A 92 8.94 -4.65 -12.48
CA LYS A 92 9.76 -3.51 -12.92
C LYS A 92 9.74 -3.31 -14.43
N GLN A 93 9.83 -4.39 -15.20
CA GLN A 93 9.79 -4.34 -16.67
C GLN A 93 8.43 -3.86 -17.19
N ARG A 94 7.31 -4.39 -16.67
CA ARG A 94 5.97 -3.96 -17.08
C ARG A 94 5.71 -2.50 -16.73
N LEU A 95 6.13 -2.05 -15.54
CA LEU A 95 6.01 -0.66 -15.13
C LEU A 95 6.87 0.27 -16.00
N ALA A 96 8.09 -0.14 -16.35
CA ALA A 96 8.96 0.63 -17.24
C ALA A 96 8.34 0.82 -18.64
N GLN A 97 7.64 -0.18 -19.17
CA GLN A 97 6.90 -0.07 -20.44
C GLN A 97 5.76 0.96 -20.38
N LYS A 98 5.17 1.15 -19.19
CA LYS A 98 4.15 2.17 -18.92
C LYS A 98 4.75 3.54 -18.55
N GLY A 99 6.08 3.69 -18.56
CA GLY A 99 6.76 4.95 -18.24
C GLY A 99 7.12 5.15 -16.76
N TYR A 100 6.93 4.13 -15.91
CA TYR A 100 7.24 4.18 -14.49
C TYR A 100 8.60 3.57 -14.15
N GLN A 101 9.36 4.26 -13.30
CA GLN A 101 10.61 3.80 -12.72
C GLN A 101 10.39 3.36 -11.27
N LEU A 102 10.33 2.05 -11.07
CA LEU A 102 10.16 1.43 -9.77
C LEU A 102 11.52 1.14 -9.10
N TRP A 103 11.82 1.88 -8.04
CA TRP A 103 12.93 1.59 -7.14
C TRP A 103 12.43 0.77 -5.94
N THR A 104 13.14 -0.31 -5.62
CA THR A 104 12.92 -1.11 -4.42
C THR A 104 14.26 -1.34 -3.74
N PRO A 105 14.30 -1.47 -2.40
CA PRO A 105 15.50 -2.00 -1.76
C PRO A 105 15.77 -3.43 -2.25
N LEU A 106 17.03 -3.83 -2.26
CA LEU A 106 17.44 -5.22 -2.44
C LEU A 106 17.50 -5.92 -1.09
N ARG A 107 17.27 -7.25 -1.09
CA ARG A 107 17.46 -8.07 0.11
C ARG A 107 18.94 -8.05 0.51
N GLN A 108 19.23 -8.10 1.81
CA GLN A 108 20.62 -8.02 2.29
C GLN A 108 21.53 -9.12 1.74
N ASN A 109 20.97 -10.28 1.38
CA ASN A 109 21.68 -11.40 0.79
C ASN A 109 21.84 -11.33 -0.74
N MET A 110 21.30 -10.31 -1.40
CA MET A 110 21.50 -10.10 -2.83
C MET A 110 22.82 -9.37 -3.09
N SER A 111 23.47 -9.72 -4.21
CA SER A 111 24.67 -9.01 -4.66
C SER A 111 24.39 -7.51 -4.77
N GLU A 112 25.40 -6.69 -4.46
CA GLU A 112 25.36 -5.22 -4.54
C GLU A 112 24.34 -4.52 -3.63
N ALA A 113 23.63 -5.24 -2.75
CA ALA A 113 22.63 -4.66 -1.86
C ALA A 113 23.15 -3.48 -1.02
N LYS A 114 24.42 -3.53 -0.58
CA LYS A 114 25.05 -2.43 0.18
C LYS A 114 25.19 -1.13 -0.63
N HIS A 115 25.45 -1.23 -1.94
CA HIS A 115 25.61 -0.07 -2.82
C HIS A 115 24.26 0.42 -3.35
N HIS A 116 23.36 -0.50 -3.71
CA HIS A 116 22.02 -0.17 -4.20
C HIS A 116 21.11 0.42 -3.12
N ASN A 117 21.17 -0.12 -1.89
CA ASN A 117 20.33 0.34 -0.78
C ASN A 117 20.82 1.68 -0.24
N ASN A 118 20.36 2.75 -0.87
CA ASN A 118 20.65 4.11 -0.44
C ASN A 118 19.84 4.47 0.82
N TRP A 119 20.54 4.81 1.90
CA TRP A 119 19.91 5.16 3.18
C TRP A 119 18.95 6.36 3.07
N LYS A 120 19.21 7.34 2.18
CA LYS A 120 18.32 8.50 1.96
C LYS A 120 17.00 8.07 1.34
N LEU A 121 17.03 7.13 0.39
CA LEU A 121 15.82 6.57 -0.22
C LEU A 121 15.06 5.70 0.79
N MET A 122 15.78 4.93 1.61
CA MET A 122 15.16 4.17 2.69
C MET A 122 14.51 5.07 3.74
N ALA A 123 15.14 6.20 4.09
CA ALA A 123 14.57 7.19 5.01
C ALA A 123 13.30 7.83 4.42
N LYS A 124 13.30 8.17 3.13
CA LYS A 124 12.09 8.64 2.43
C LYS A 124 10.96 7.60 2.46
N ARG A 125 11.27 6.31 2.26
CA ARG A 125 10.28 5.22 2.34
C ARG A 125 9.58 5.17 3.71
N ARG A 126 10.30 5.48 4.81
CA ARG A 126 9.71 5.51 6.16
C ARG A 126 8.58 6.53 6.31
N THR A 127 8.52 7.57 5.46
CA THR A 127 7.39 8.53 5.46
C THR A 127 6.05 7.80 5.41
N ILE A 128 5.93 6.73 4.63
CA ILE A 128 4.64 6.06 4.47
C ILE A 128 4.35 5.10 5.60
N GLU A 129 5.38 4.41 6.13
CA GLU A 129 5.24 3.66 7.37
C GLU A 129 4.69 4.58 8.48
N THR A 130 5.19 5.82 8.56
CA THR A 130 4.66 6.83 9.48
C THR A 130 3.23 7.26 9.14
N ARG A 131 2.90 7.54 7.87
CA ARG A 131 1.54 8.00 7.49
C ARG A 131 0.49 6.93 7.71
N PHE A 132 0.83 5.70 7.38
CA PHE A 132 -0.03 4.58 7.68
C PHE A 132 -0.19 4.33 9.18
N SER A 133 0.88 4.48 9.96
CA SER A 133 0.76 4.43 11.42
C SER A 133 -0.23 5.47 11.93
N VAL A 134 -0.16 6.71 11.43
CA VAL A 134 -1.12 7.78 11.77
C VAL A 134 -2.55 7.37 11.41
N LEU A 135 -2.78 6.86 10.20
CA LEU A 135 -4.10 6.37 9.80
C LEU A 135 -4.62 5.27 10.72
N CYS A 136 -3.76 4.34 11.14
CA CYS A 136 -4.14 3.27 12.06
C CYS A 136 -4.42 3.80 13.47
N THR A 137 -3.60 4.70 14.00
CA THR A 137 -3.70 5.15 15.40
C THR A 137 -4.76 6.21 15.61
N GLU A 138 -5.00 7.07 14.63
CA GLU A 138 -5.91 8.21 14.78
C GLU A 138 -7.29 7.99 14.15
N PHE A 139 -7.38 7.15 13.11
CA PHE A 139 -8.62 6.89 12.39
C PHE A 139 -9.11 5.44 12.51
N ASP A 140 -8.37 4.58 13.22
CA ASP A 140 -8.67 3.15 13.42
C ASP A 140 -9.04 2.42 12.12
N ILE A 141 -8.30 2.71 11.04
CA ILE A 141 -8.58 2.13 9.70
C ILE A 141 -8.56 0.59 9.67
N GLN A 142 -8.04 -0.06 10.70
CA GLN A 142 -7.94 -1.52 10.80
C GLN A 142 -9.22 -2.20 11.30
N SER A 143 -10.14 -1.43 11.90
CA SER A 143 -11.35 -1.93 12.55
C SER A 143 -12.63 -1.31 11.99
N PRO A 144 -12.87 -1.36 10.66
CA PRO A 144 -14.05 -0.75 10.06
C PRO A 144 -15.34 -1.33 10.63
N LEU A 145 -16.30 -0.45 10.94
CA LEU A 145 -17.65 -0.84 11.35
C LEU A 145 -18.57 -1.09 10.14
N VAL A 146 -18.12 -0.75 8.94
CA VAL A 146 -18.87 -0.94 7.70
C VAL A 146 -19.07 -2.42 7.37
N ARG A 147 -20.11 -2.69 6.59
CA ARG A 147 -20.60 -4.04 6.32
C ARG A 147 -20.72 -4.37 4.82
N SER A 148 -20.28 -3.47 3.94
CA SER A 148 -20.14 -3.71 2.50
C SER A 148 -18.83 -3.14 1.94
N LEU A 149 -18.34 -3.65 0.81
CA LEU A 149 -17.12 -3.22 0.11
C LEU A 149 -17.27 -1.76 -0.32
N CYS A 150 -18.40 -1.41 -0.94
CA CYS A 150 -18.69 -0.02 -1.27
C CYS A 150 -18.69 0.88 -0.03
N GLY A 151 -19.25 0.40 1.09
CA GLY A 151 -19.19 1.14 2.36
C GLY A 151 -17.77 1.28 2.90
N LEU A 152 -16.93 0.27 2.72
CA LEU A 152 -15.53 0.29 3.10
C LEU A 152 -14.73 1.30 2.27
N GLU A 153 -14.91 1.29 0.96
CA GLU A 153 -14.26 2.21 0.03
C GLU A 153 -14.64 3.66 0.36
N LEU A 154 -15.95 3.97 0.45
CA LEU A 154 -16.42 5.30 0.81
C LEU A 154 -15.91 5.78 2.18
N TRP A 155 -15.84 4.87 3.15
CA TRP A 155 -15.32 5.19 4.48
C TRP A 155 -13.81 5.48 4.45
N LEU A 156 -13.04 4.70 3.70
CA LEU A 156 -11.60 4.92 3.52
C LEU A 156 -11.33 6.23 2.77
N GLU A 157 -12.05 6.49 1.68
CA GLU A 157 -11.96 7.74 0.91
C GLU A 157 -12.22 8.95 1.82
N SER A 158 -13.25 8.89 2.66
CA SER A 158 -13.58 9.96 3.62
C SER A 158 -12.45 10.20 4.62
N ILE A 159 -11.86 9.13 5.17
CA ILE A 159 -10.72 9.22 6.10
C ILE A 159 -9.50 9.80 5.41
N ILE A 160 -9.17 9.31 4.22
CA ILE A 160 -8.03 9.77 3.43
C ILE A 160 -8.17 11.26 3.09
N TRP A 161 -9.39 11.68 2.74
CA TRP A 161 -9.69 13.09 2.47
C TRP A 161 -9.47 13.96 3.70
N VAL A 162 -10.03 13.58 4.86
CA VAL A 162 -9.83 14.28 6.15
C VAL A 162 -8.35 14.30 6.55
N TYR A 163 -7.63 13.20 6.35
CA TYR A 163 -6.19 13.13 6.59
C TYR A 163 -5.42 14.11 5.70
N ASN A 164 -5.73 14.17 4.41
CA ASN A 164 -5.08 15.07 3.45
C ASN A 164 -5.38 16.56 3.73
N LEU A 165 -6.55 16.90 4.28
CA LEU A 165 -6.89 18.28 4.66
C LEU A 165 -5.89 18.90 5.65
N ARG A 166 -5.24 18.08 6.48
CA ARG A 166 -4.25 18.56 7.47
C ARG A 166 -3.01 19.20 6.86
N PHE A 167 -2.77 19.00 5.57
CA PHE A 167 -1.63 19.56 4.87
C PHE A 167 -1.94 20.89 4.15
N PHE A 168 -3.20 21.34 4.17
CA PHE A 168 -3.64 22.60 3.57
C PHE A 168 -3.77 23.75 4.59
N ASN A 169 -3.27 23.55 5.82
CA ASN A 169 -3.26 24.56 6.88
C ASN A 169 -1.95 25.35 6.92
#